data_AF-A0A918PAC6-F1
#
_entry.id   AF-A0A918PAC6-F1
#
_cell.length_a   1.000
_cell.length_b   1.000
_cell.length_c   1.000
_cell.angle_alpha   90.00
_cell.angle_beta   90.00
_cell.angle_gamma   90.00
#
_symmetry.space_group_name_H-M   'P 1'
#
loop_
_entity.id
_entity.type
_entity.pdbx_description
1 polymer ?
#
loop_
_entity_poly.entity_id
_entity_poly.type
_entity_poly.pdbx_seq_one_letter_code
_entity_poly.pdbx_strand_id
1 'polypeptide(L)'
;MNLTRDRVYSIGWATILLVCFVLTVALTLRVNAVKSQVHQADKRIVAVQQDIAFLETEFQTRSNQQQLKLLNDVEFGYGAPTAEQYLEGERQLLALGKAVGPNAPAPLLYAHDDGSAAPEKDTGNSLLAMVSPVTGASAAAATVNGPEAAERRKLARDAANLSQRLARIELPQASQQ
;
A
#
# COMPACT_ATOMS: atom_id res chain seq x y z
N MET A 1 -74.18 -36.38 1.25
CA MET A 1 -73.68 -35.79 -0.01
C MET A 1 -72.92 -36.88 -0.76
N ASN A 2 -73.48 -37.37 -1.87
CA ASN A 2 -72.88 -38.45 -2.65
C ASN A 2 -71.71 -37.89 -3.48
N LEU A 3 -70.48 -38.28 -3.14
CA LEU A 3 -69.33 -38.01 -4.02
C LEU A 3 -69.48 -38.88 -5.27
N THR A 4 -69.70 -38.25 -6.42
CA THR A 4 -69.61 -38.91 -7.71
C THR A 4 -68.19 -39.47 -7.88
N ARG A 5 -68.07 -40.71 -8.34
CA ARG A 5 -66.81 -41.46 -8.47
C ARG A 5 -65.70 -40.67 -9.21
N ASP A 6 -66.06 -39.84 -10.19
CA ASP A 6 -65.12 -38.96 -10.90
C ASP A 6 -64.45 -37.91 -10.00
N ARG A 7 -65.18 -37.39 -9.00
CA ARG A 7 -64.63 -36.42 -8.05
C ARG A 7 -63.58 -37.07 -7.16
N VAL A 8 -63.81 -38.31 -6.73
CA VAL A 8 -62.84 -39.10 -5.94
C VAL A 8 -61.56 -39.33 -6.72
N TYR A 9 -61.66 -39.70 -8.00
CA TYR A 9 -60.48 -39.85 -8.86
C TYR A 9 -59.77 -38.51 -9.11
N SER A 10 -60.51 -37.42 -9.35
CA SER A 10 -59.92 -36.09 -9.54
C SER A 10 -59.18 -35.57 -8.30
N ILE A 11 -59.73 -35.80 -7.10
CA ILE A 11 -59.06 -35.49 -5.83
C ILE A 11 -57.79 -36.35 -5.70
N GLY A 12 -57.84 -37.63 -6.05
CA GLY A 12 -56.67 -38.52 -5.99
C GLY A 12 -55.53 -38.08 -6.90
N TRP A 13 -55.84 -37.62 -8.12
CA TRP A 13 -54.82 -37.03 -9.01
C TRP A 13 -54.27 -35.71 -8.47
N ALA A 14 -55.14 -34.85 -7.94
CA ALA A 14 -54.72 -33.58 -7.35
C ALA A 14 -53.80 -33.78 -6.14
N THR A 15 -54.07 -34.75 -5.27
CA THR A 15 -53.20 -35.06 -4.12
C THR A 15 -51.84 -35.59 -4.56
N ILE A 16 -51.78 -36.46 -5.57
CA ILE A 16 -50.52 -36.96 -6.13
C ILE A 16 -49.68 -35.82 -6.71
N LEU A 17 -50.29 -34.93 -7.50
CA LEU A 17 -49.60 -33.76 -8.06
C LEU A 17 -49.09 -32.83 -6.96
N LEU A 18 -49.89 -32.61 -5.92
CA LEU A 18 -49.49 -31.78 -4.78
C LEU A 18 -48.29 -32.40 -4.04
N VAL A 19 -48.30 -33.71 -3.79
CA VAL A 19 -47.18 -34.41 -3.16
C VAL A 19 -45.92 -34.30 -4.01
N CYS A 20 -46.04 -34.52 -5.33
CA CYS A 20 -44.93 -34.37 -6.26
C CYS A 20 -44.38 -32.93 -6.23
N PHE A 21 -45.25 -31.92 -6.26
CA PHE A 21 -44.87 -30.52 -6.17
C PHE A 21 -44.12 -30.22 -4.88
N VAL A 22 -44.63 -30.65 -3.72
CA VAL A 22 -43.97 -30.46 -2.42
C VAL A 22 -42.57 -31.10 -2.40
N LEU A 23 -42.42 -32.32 -2.95
CA LEU A 23 -41.13 -32.99 -3.06
C LEU A 23 -40.14 -32.20 -3.93
N THR A 24 -40.59 -31.66 -5.08
CA THR A 24 -39.72 -30.85 -5.96
C THR A 24 -39.27 -29.56 -5.29
N VAL A 25 -40.16 -28.90 -4.55
CA VAL A 25 -39.82 -27.68 -3.78
C VAL A 25 -38.83 -28.02 -2.67
N ALA A 26 -39.07 -29.09 -1.91
CA ALA A 26 -38.17 -29.52 -0.86
C ALA A 26 -36.75 -29.83 -1.40
N LEU A 27 -36.66 -30.51 -2.55
CA LEU A 27 -35.39 -30.78 -3.21
C LEU A 27 -34.69 -29.49 -3.66
N THR A 28 -35.43 -28.55 -4.24
CA THR A 28 -34.88 -27.25 -4.68
C THR A 28 -34.31 -26.46 -3.52
N LEU A 29 -35.01 -26.42 -2.38
CA LEU A 29 -34.53 -25.78 -1.16
C LEU A 29 -33.27 -26.46 -0.61
N ARG A 30 -33.21 -27.80 -0.64
CA ARG A 30 -32.02 -28.57 -0.26
C ARG A 30 -30.83 -28.24 -1.16
N VAL A 31 -31.02 -28.19 -2.47
CA VAL A 31 -29.98 -27.83 -3.43
C VAL A 31 -29.47 -26.41 -3.18
N ASN A 32 -30.35 -25.45 -2.92
CA ASN A 32 -29.95 -24.08 -2.59
C ASN A 32 -29.17 -24.01 -1.28
N ALA A 33 -29.56 -24.77 -0.26
CA ALA A 33 -28.83 -24.86 0.99
C ALA A 33 -27.42 -25.45 0.78
N VAL A 34 -27.29 -26.53 0.01
CA VAL A 34 -25.99 -27.14 -0.32
C VAL A 34 -25.12 -26.20 -1.13
N LYS A 35 -25.68 -25.52 -2.15
CA LYS A 35 -24.96 -24.52 -2.94
C LYS A 35 -24.41 -23.39 -2.07
N SER A 36 -25.18 -22.93 -1.09
CA SER A 36 -24.73 -21.93 -0.12
C SER A 36 -23.60 -22.44 0.78
N GLN A 37 -23.66 -23.70 1.21
CA GLN A 37 -22.59 -24.32 2.02
C GLN A 37 -21.30 -24.45 1.23
N VAL A 38 -21.37 -24.91 -0.02
CA VAL A 38 -20.22 -24.98 -0.93
C VAL A 38 -19.59 -23.60 -1.11
N HIS A 39 -20.40 -22.59 -1.40
CA HIS A 39 -19.89 -21.22 -1.56
C HIS A 39 -19.23 -20.67 -0.29
N GLN A 40 -19.72 -21.02 0.90
CA GLN A 40 -19.08 -20.64 2.15
C GLN A 40 -17.75 -21.38 2.35
N ALA A 41 -17.66 -22.65 1.98
CA ALA A 41 -16.42 -23.42 2.03
C ALA A 41 -15.38 -22.85 1.07
N ASP A 42 -15.76 -22.51 -0.16
CA ASP A 42 -14.87 -21.88 -1.14
C ASP A 42 -14.28 -20.57 -0.62
N LYS A 43 -15.11 -19.72 0.02
CA LYS A 43 -14.63 -18.49 0.67
C LYS A 43 -13.61 -18.77 1.77
N ARG A 44 -13.82 -19.81 2.58
CA ARG A 44 -12.86 -20.21 3.61
C ARG A 44 -11.56 -20.72 2.99
N ILE A 45 -11.64 -21.50 1.92
CA ILE A 45 -10.49 -22.00 1.18
C ILE A 45 -9.65 -20.83 0.64
N VAL A 46 -10.29 -19.82 0.06
CA VAL A 46 -9.58 -18.61 -0.42
C VAL A 46 -8.94 -17.84 0.73
N ALA A 47 -9.65 -17.64 1.84
CA ALA A 47 -9.12 -16.95 3.01
C ALA A 47 -7.88 -17.67 3.59
N VAL A 48 -7.95 -18.99 3.77
CA VAL A 48 -6.82 -19.79 4.27
C VAL A 48 -5.64 -19.76 3.30
N GLN A 49 -5.87 -19.76 1.99
CA GLN A 49 -4.79 -19.62 1.00
C GLN A 49 -4.09 -18.26 1.10
N GLN A 50 -4.84 -17.18 1.35
CA GLN A 50 -4.27 -15.86 1.58
C GLN A 50 -3.42 -15.83 2.85
N ASP A 51 -3.90 -16.45 3.92
CA ASP A 51 -3.16 -16.58 5.18
C ASP A 51 -1.86 -17.37 4.97
N ILE A 52 -1.90 -18.48 4.22
CA ILE A 52 -0.70 -19.27 3.88
C ILE A 52 0.30 -18.43 3.09
N ALA A 53 -0.15 -17.72 2.05
CA ALA A 53 0.74 -16.89 1.23
C ALA A 53 1.38 -15.75 2.06
N PHE A 54 0.61 -15.16 2.98
CA PHE A 54 1.11 -14.15 3.91
C PHE A 54 2.17 -14.74 4.85
N LEU A 55 1.89 -15.89 5.48
CA LEU A 55 2.82 -16.59 6.36
C LEU A 55 4.10 -16.99 5.62
N GLU A 56 3.98 -17.54 4.42
CA GLU A 56 5.14 -17.92 3.60
C GLU A 56 6.02 -16.71 3.29
N THR A 57 5.41 -15.57 2.96
CA THR A 57 6.15 -14.32 2.72
C THR A 57 6.86 -13.85 3.98
N GLU A 58 6.22 -13.91 5.15
CA GLU A 58 6.88 -13.58 6.42
C GLU A 58 8.05 -14.52 6.72
N PHE A 59 7.86 -15.84 6.52
CA PHE A 59 8.91 -16.84 6.75
C PHE A 59 10.08 -16.69 5.78
N GLN A 60 9.82 -16.45 4.50
CA GLN A 60 10.87 -16.19 3.51
C GLN A 60 11.66 -14.93 3.87
N THR A 61 10.97 -13.86 4.29
CA THR A 61 11.63 -12.61 4.68
C THR A 61 12.49 -12.77 5.94
N ARG A 62 11.99 -13.47 6.98
CA ARG A 62 12.74 -13.70 8.24
C ARG A 62 13.87 -14.70 8.09
N SER A 63 13.65 -15.79 7.35
CA SER A 63 14.67 -16.82 7.15
C SER A 63 15.82 -16.34 6.26
N ASN A 64 15.55 -15.52 5.24
CA ASN A 64 16.59 -14.93 4.40
C ASN A 64 17.54 -14.03 5.22
N GLN A 65 17.01 -13.20 6.13
CA GLN A 65 17.86 -12.39 7.02
C GLN A 65 18.72 -13.26 7.95
N GLN A 66 18.15 -14.33 8.50
CA GLN A 66 18.90 -15.27 9.34
C GLN A 66 19.97 -16.03 8.53
N GLN A 67 19.66 -16.44 7.31
CA GLN A 67 20.60 -17.13 6.40
C GLN A 67 21.74 -16.21 5.98
N LEU A 68 21.45 -14.97 5.59
CA LEU A 68 22.49 -13.98 5.26
C LEU A 68 23.39 -13.69 6.45
N LYS A 69 22.82 -13.59 7.66
CA LYS A 69 23.62 -13.46 8.89
C LYS A 69 24.50 -14.69 9.11
N LEU A 70 23.95 -15.89 9.01
CA LEU A 70 24.70 -17.13 9.20
C LEU A 70 25.83 -17.27 8.18
N LEU A 71 25.55 -16.96 6.92
CA LEU A 71 26.54 -16.96 5.86
C LEU A 71 27.63 -15.91 6.11
N ASN A 72 27.22 -14.71 6.55
CA ASN A 72 28.16 -13.68 6.96
C ASN A 72 29.06 -14.15 8.10
N ASP A 73 28.49 -14.74 9.15
CA ASP A 73 29.21 -15.23 10.32
C ASP A 73 30.19 -16.36 9.96
N VAL A 74 29.86 -17.21 8.98
CA VAL A 74 30.69 -18.35 8.55
C VAL A 74 31.79 -17.95 7.57
N GLU A 75 31.48 -17.13 6.56
CA GLU A 75 32.40 -16.87 5.44
C GLU A 75 33.11 -15.51 5.52
N PHE A 76 32.47 -14.48 6.07
CA PHE A 76 32.91 -13.09 5.88
C PHE A 76 33.27 -12.34 7.17
N GLY A 77 32.60 -12.65 8.29
CA GLY A 77 32.75 -11.95 9.57
C GLY A 77 32.48 -10.45 9.50
N TYR A 78 31.58 -9.98 8.63
CA TYR A 78 31.29 -8.55 8.52
C TYR A 78 30.45 -8.08 9.72
N GLY A 79 31.06 -7.29 10.60
CA GLY A 79 30.36 -6.55 11.65
C GLY A 79 30.06 -5.12 11.21
N ALA A 80 29.03 -4.51 11.80
CA ALA A 80 28.87 -3.06 11.72
C ALA A 80 30.11 -2.38 12.36
N PRO A 81 30.70 -1.34 11.74
CA PRO A 81 31.86 -0.67 12.32
C PRO A 81 31.52 -0.09 13.69
N THR A 82 32.44 -0.23 14.64
CA THR A 82 32.28 0.38 15.97
C THR A 82 32.42 1.89 15.89
N ALA A 83 31.85 2.62 16.86
CA ALA A 83 31.92 4.09 16.89
C ALA A 83 33.37 4.60 16.77
N GLU A 84 34.34 3.91 17.40
CA GLU A 84 35.77 4.24 17.37
C GLU A 84 36.44 4.03 16.00
N GLN A 85 35.79 3.36 15.05
CA GLN A 85 36.27 3.22 13.67
C GLN A 85 35.80 4.37 12.77
N TYR A 86 34.87 5.20 13.25
CA TYR A 86 34.47 6.42 12.58
C TYR A 86 35.35 7.58 13.05
N LEU A 87 35.56 8.55 12.17
CA LEU A 87 36.25 9.78 12.54
C LEU A 87 35.24 10.70 13.23
N GLU A 88 35.55 11.16 14.45
CA GLU A 88 34.63 11.98 15.25
C GLU A 88 34.44 13.41 14.72
N GLY A 89 35.25 13.88 13.76
CA GLY A 89 35.05 15.20 13.15
C GLY A 89 36.16 15.66 12.20
N GLU A 90 36.02 16.87 11.66
CA GLU A 90 36.92 17.37 10.59
C GLU A 90 38.38 17.47 11.02
N ARG A 91 38.65 17.70 12.32
CA ARG A 91 40.03 17.74 12.83
C ARG A 91 40.78 16.42 12.69
N GLN A 92 40.12 15.29 12.89
CA GLN A 92 40.74 13.98 12.70
C GLN A 92 40.89 13.63 11.22
N LEU A 93 39.95 14.08 10.37
CA LEU A 93 40.06 14.00 8.92
C LEU A 93 41.27 14.79 8.39
N LEU A 94 41.50 16.01 8.91
CA LEU A 94 42.67 16.83 8.58
C LEU A 94 43.99 16.13 8.94
N ALA A 95 44.04 15.40 10.04
CA ALA A 95 45.22 14.63 10.46
C ALA A 95 45.55 13.46 9.52
N LEU A 96 44.54 12.91 8.84
CA LEU A 96 44.69 11.85 7.83
C LEU A 96 44.96 12.40 6.42
N GLY A 97 44.91 13.73 6.25
CA GLY A 97 45.17 14.42 4.99
C GLY A 97 46.62 14.25 4.52
N LYS A 98 46.81 14.16 3.19
CA LYS A 98 48.15 14.04 2.61
C LYS A 98 48.96 15.31 2.85
N ALA A 99 50.21 15.15 3.28
CA ALA A 99 51.14 16.26 3.46
C ALA A 99 51.26 17.09 2.17
N VAL A 100 51.25 18.41 2.34
CA VAL A 100 51.37 19.39 1.26
C VAL A 100 52.68 19.15 0.51
N GLY A 101 52.59 18.83 -0.78
CA GLY A 101 53.76 18.60 -1.63
C GLY A 101 54.52 19.91 -1.91
N PRO A 102 55.81 19.83 -2.32
CA PRO A 102 56.67 21.01 -2.50
C PRO A 102 56.17 22.03 -3.55
N ASN A 103 55.21 21.66 -4.41
CA ASN A 103 54.59 22.54 -5.41
C ASN A 103 53.07 22.66 -5.25
N ALA A 104 52.51 22.31 -4.08
CA ALA A 104 51.07 22.41 -3.87
C ALA A 104 50.63 23.88 -3.71
N PRO A 105 49.51 24.29 -4.32
CA PRO A 105 49.00 25.66 -4.22
C PRO A 105 48.66 26.01 -2.76
N ALA A 106 48.74 27.31 -2.43
CA ALA A 106 48.45 27.81 -1.09
C ALA A 106 47.04 27.38 -0.63
N PRO A 107 46.86 26.87 0.60
CA PRO A 107 45.56 26.45 1.11
C PRO A 107 44.55 27.61 1.04
N LEU A 108 43.39 27.36 0.42
CA LEU A 108 42.27 28.31 0.42
C LEU A 108 41.65 28.32 1.82
N LEU A 109 41.92 29.38 2.58
CA LEU A 109 41.28 29.62 3.87
C LEU A 109 39.87 30.18 3.61
N TYR A 110 38.83 29.42 3.95
CA TYR A 110 37.47 29.95 3.99
C TYR A 110 37.33 30.85 5.22
N ALA A 111 36.89 32.09 5.03
CA ALA A 111 36.59 33.01 6.11
C ALA A 111 35.52 32.38 7.01
N HIS A 112 35.91 32.06 8.24
CA HIS A 112 34.96 31.75 9.30
C HIS A 112 34.61 33.09 9.96
N ASP A 113 33.32 33.29 10.21
CA ASP A 113 32.79 34.44 10.93
C ASP A 113 33.27 34.38 12.38
N ASP A 114 34.41 35.02 12.65
CA ASP A 114 34.81 35.37 14.00
C ASP A 114 33.90 36.52 14.47
N GLY A 115 32.86 36.11 15.18
CA GLY A 115 31.78 36.96 15.64
C GLY A 115 32.24 38.31 16.22
N SER A 116 31.85 39.38 15.53
CA SER A 116 31.79 40.73 16.05
C SER A 116 30.73 41.53 15.27
N ALA A 117 29.46 41.34 15.64
CA ALA A 117 28.48 42.41 15.91
C ALA A 117 27.05 41.84 15.90
N ALA A 118 26.31 42.21 16.94
CA ALA A 118 24.93 41.80 17.23
C ALA A 118 23.91 42.28 16.15
N PRO A 119 22.65 41.79 16.22
CA PRO A 119 21.85 41.45 15.05
C PRO A 119 20.99 42.61 14.54
N GLU A 120 20.87 42.75 13.22
CA GLU A 120 19.76 43.48 12.63
C GLU A 120 19.18 42.71 11.43
N LYS A 121 18.03 42.09 11.71
CA LYS A 121 16.92 41.74 10.83
C LYS A 121 17.14 41.96 9.32
N ASP A 122 17.28 40.85 8.60
CA ASP A 122 16.32 40.54 7.55
C ASP A 122 16.06 39.03 7.49
N THR A 123 14.98 38.65 8.17
CA THR A 123 14.46 37.28 8.19
C THR A 123 13.69 37.07 6.90
N GLY A 124 14.30 36.37 5.94
CA GLY A 124 13.63 36.08 4.68
C GLY A 124 14.33 35.04 3.81
N ASN A 125 14.56 33.83 4.33
CA ASN A 125 14.65 32.58 3.55
C ASN A 125 15.56 32.51 2.29
N SER A 126 16.57 33.37 2.14
CA SER A 126 17.46 33.34 0.96
C SER A 126 18.43 32.14 0.94
N LEU A 127 18.38 31.24 1.93
CA LEU A 127 19.34 30.14 2.08
C LEU A 127 18.97 28.85 1.35
N LEU A 128 17.81 28.75 0.69
CA LEU A 128 17.49 27.61 -0.19
C LEU A 128 16.74 28.06 -1.45
N ALA A 129 17.37 28.92 -2.25
CA ALA A 129 16.94 29.13 -3.63
C ALA A 129 17.30 27.89 -4.47
N MET A 130 16.57 26.79 -4.26
CA MET A 130 16.63 25.61 -5.11
C MET A 130 16.06 26.00 -6.47
N VAL A 131 16.95 26.19 -7.45
CA VAL A 131 16.63 26.43 -8.85
C VAL A 131 16.82 25.12 -9.60
N SER A 132 15.80 24.71 -10.36
CA SER A 132 15.87 23.50 -11.17
C SER A 132 16.90 23.68 -12.30
N PRO A 133 17.88 22.78 -12.48
CA PRO A 133 18.89 22.91 -13.54
C PRO A 133 18.31 22.74 -14.95
N VAL A 134 17.09 22.22 -15.08
CA VAL A 134 16.44 21.96 -16.38
C VAL A 134 15.54 23.12 -16.84
N THR A 135 15.02 23.93 -15.92
CA THR A 135 14.04 24.99 -16.25
C THR A 135 14.40 26.38 -15.73
N GLY A 136 15.40 26.53 -14.86
CA GLY A 136 15.86 27.82 -14.35
C GLY A 136 14.85 28.56 -13.45
N ALA A 137 13.69 27.98 -13.17
CA ALA A 137 12.67 28.57 -12.29
C ALA A 137 12.97 28.25 -10.83
N SER A 138 12.75 29.23 -9.93
CA SER A 138 12.84 29.00 -8.50
C SER A 138 11.63 28.19 -8.00
N ALA A 139 11.84 27.35 -6.99
CA ALA A 139 10.78 26.55 -6.37
C ALA A 139 9.58 27.39 -5.88
N ALA A 140 9.78 28.68 -5.57
CA ALA A 140 8.71 29.60 -5.19
C ALA A 140 7.82 30.06 -6.36
N ALA A 141 8.35 30.08 -7.59
CA ALA A 141 7.58 30.45 -8.79
C ALA A 141 6.77 29.27 -9.37
N ALA A 142 7.26 28.03 -9.21
CA ALA A 142 6.61 26.83 -9.74
C ALA A 142 5.32 26.45 -9.00
N THR A 143 5.19 26.81 -7.71
CA THR A 143 4.04 26.45 -6.88
C THR A 143 2.79 27.29 -7.17
N VAL A 144 2.93 28.48 -7.76
CA VAL A 144 1.81 29.41 -7.96
C VAL A 144 1.10 29.19 -9.30
N ASN A 145 1.81 28.81 -10.36
CA ASN A 145 1.26 28.75 -11.73
C ASN A 145 1.59 27.48 -12.54
N GLY A 146 2.13 26.42 -11.91
CA GLY A 146 2.46 25.18 -12.61
C GLY A 146 1.23 24.32 -12.98
N PRO A 147 1.31 23.51 -14.05
CA PRO A 147 0.24 22.56 -14.42
C PRO A 147 -0.10 21.57 -13.30
N GLU A 148 0.87 21.23 -12.44
CA GLU A 148 0.68 20.40 -11.26
C GLU A 148 -0.27 21.03 -10.22
N ALA A 149 -0.30 22.36 -10.09
CA ALA A 149 -1.21 23.03 -9.15
C ALA A 149 -2.67 22.90 -9.60
N ALA A 150 -2.91 22.91 -10.92
CA ALA A 150 -4.23 22.67 -11.49
C ALA A 150 -4.66 21.21 -11.31
N GLU A 151 -3.72 20.27 -11.46
CA GLU A 151 -3.95 18.83 -11.29
C GLU A 151 -4.23 18.45 -9.83
N ARG A 152 -3.47 18.99 -8.88
CA ARG A 152 -3.72 18.84 -7.43
C ARG A 152 -5.09 19.40 -7.03
N ARG A 153 -5.53 20.51 -7.61
CA ARG A 153 -6.89 21.06 -7.39
C ARG A 153 -7.99 20.17 -8.00
N LYS A 154 -7.73 19.47 -9.12
CA LYS A 154 -8.66 18.49 -9.69
C LYS A 154 -8.76 17.26 -8.78
N LEU A 155 -7.62 16.70 -8.37
CA LEU A 155 -7.56 15.57 -7.42
C LEU A 155 -8.25 15.88 -6.08
N ALA A 156 -8.07 17.08 -5.54
CA ALA A 156 -8.75 17.49 -4.31
C ALA A 156 -10.28 17.59 -4.47
N ARG A 157 -10.77 18.07 -5.63
CA ARG A 157 -12.19 18.08 -5.96
C ARG A 157 -12.72 16.66 -6.17
N ASP A 158 -11.97 15.79 -6.83
CA ASP A 158 -12.36 14.40 -7.04
C ASP A 158 -12.44 13.62 -5.73
N ALA A 159 -11.50 13.85 -4.81
CA ALA A 159 -11.52 13.29 -3.47
C ALA A 159 -12.73 13.78 -2.65
N ALA A 160 -13.08 15.07 -2.73
CA ALA A 160 -14.26 15.61 -2.04
C ALA A 160 -15.59 15.01 -2.56
N ASN A 161 -15.65 14.67 -3.86
CA ASN A 161 -16.83 14.06 -4.48
C ASN A 161 -16.82 12.52 -4.46
N LEU A 162 -15.80 11.90 -3.85
CA LEU A 162 -15.61 10.45 -3.85
C LEU A 162 -16.70 9.74 -3.03
N SER A 163 -17.13 10.31 -1.91
CA SER A 163 -18.23 9.80 -1.08
C SER A 163 -19.57 9.77 -1.81
N GLN A 164 -19.89 10.81 -2.59
CA GLN A 164 -21.09 10.85 -3.44
C GLN A 164 -21.06 9.82 -4.57
N ARG A 165 -19.88 9.54 -5.14
CA ARG A 165 -19.71 8.51 -6.17
C ARG A 165 -19.84 7.09 -5.60
N LEU A 166 -19.29 6.85 -4.39
CA LEU A 166 -19.44 5.58 -3.69
C LEU A 166 -20.87 5.36 -3.19
N ALA A 167 -21.59 6.42 -2.82
CA ALA A 167 -23.01 6.34 -2.46
C ALA A 167 -23.90 6.01 -3.67
N ARG A 168 -23.43 6.26 -4.90
CA ARG A 168 -24.11 5.91 -6.16
C ARG A 168 -23.54 4.62 -6.78
N ILE A 169 -23.00 3.71 -5.97
CA ILE A 169 -22.86 2.32 -6.42
C ILE A 169 -24.28 1.78 -6.55
N GLU A 170 -24.83 1.91 -7.76
CA GLU A 170 -25.87 1.01 -8.24
C GLU A 170 -25.28 -0.40 -8.09
N LEU A 171 -25.77 -1.14 -7.09
CA LEU A 171 -25.65 -2.59 -7.13
C LEU A 171 -26.21 -2.98 -8.50
N PRO A 172 -25.42 -3.64 -9.38
CA PRO A 172 -25.99 -4.15 -10.61
C PRO A 172 -27.12 -5.09 -10.19
N GLN A 173 -28.36 -4.64 -10.42
CA GLN A 173 -29.50 -5.52 -10.34
C GLN A 173 -29.21 -6.63 -11.34
N ALA A 174 -28.90 -7.81 -10.82
CA ALA A 174 -28.76 -9.01 -11.61
C ALA A 174 -30.01 -9.10 -12.49
N SER A 175 -29.82 -8.86 -13.79
CA SER A 175 -30.84 -9.02 -14.80
C SER A 175 -31.29 -10.48 -14.75
N GLN A 176 -32.47 -10.70 -14.19
CA GLN A 176 -33.26 -11.89 -14.43
C GLN A 176 -33.58 -11.92 -15.93
N GLN A 177 -32.90 -12.82 -16.64
CA GLN A 177 -33.41 -13.52 -17.81
C GLN A 177 -33.02 -14.98 -17.67
#